data_AF-F4R7T3-F1
#
_entry.id   AF-F4R7T3-F1
#
_cell.length_a   1.000
_cell.length_b   1.000
_cell.length_c   1.000
_cell.angle_alpha   90.00
_cell.angle_beta   90.00
_cell.angle_gamma   90.00
#
_symmetry.space_group_name_H-M   'P 1'
#
loop_
_entity.id
_entity.type
_entity.pdbx_description
1 polymer ?
#
loop_
_entity_poly.entity_id
_entity_poly.type
_entity_poly.pdbx_seq_one_letter_code
_entity_poly.pdbx_strand_id
1 'polypeptide(L)'
;MNEEDIDIETEENKPQLIEPHPMTIERNEMDRIKQDPNYVDLCPWTSRKHCRQQQVECKKVHYRPDIRPHTDLGLGDCSYLNTCHRMDTCRYLHWMVEDPVSIEKSMNSPPRQLSKQNLVPAQWVNCDLRALDVGILGQFDVVMMDPPWDIHMSLPYGTMTDDEMLKMPIAQLQRDGGLVFVWVTGRALELGRDCMRTWGYERIEEIVWVKTNQLQRLIRTGRTGHYLNHSKEHCLVGFKRPLNRAEGTMTAEEVQNALSWVQRGIDTDVIVAEVRETSRKPDEIYQMIERACPGGRKLELFGRQHNFRPGWITLGNQLSSDCLYEQETVNRFNERYPERNLKCMTTTKNVGNVKEST
;
A
#
# COMPACT_ATOMS: atom_id res chain seq x y z
N MET A 1 -30.90 68.25 -17.76
CA MET A 1 -29.47 67.90 -17.64
C MET A 1 -29.43 66.89 -16.53
N ASN A 2 -29.30 65.64 -16.94
CA ASN A 2 -29.74 64.46 -16.21
C ASN A 2 -28.71 64.05 -15.16
N GLU A 3 -29.23 63.68 -14.00
CA GLU A 3 -28.57 62.82 -13.01
C GLU A 3 -28.73 61.38 -13.49
N GLU A 4 -27.62 60.68 -13.75
CA GLU A 4 -27.57 59.22 -13.84
C GLU A 4 -26.33 58.75 -13.07
N ASP A 5 -26.60 58.06 -11.96
CA ASP A 5 -25.64 57.35 -11.12
C ASP A 5 -25.03 56.18 -11.91
N ILE A 6 -23.70 56.08 -11.89
CA ILE A 6 -22.95 54.92 -12.39
C ILE A 6 -22.29 54.26 -11.17
N ASP A 7 -22.90 53.18 -10.69
CA ASP A 7 -22.28 52.20 -9.81
C ASP A 7 -21.22 51.42 -10.60
N ILE A 8 -19.97 51.46 -10.13
CA ILE A 8 -18.88 50.59 -10.59
C ILE A 8 -18.67 49.53 -9.51
N GLU A 9 -19.42 48.42 -9.60
CA GLU A 9 -19.04 47.18 -8.94
C GLU A 9 -18.01 46.44 -9.81
N THR A 10 -16.90 46.08 -9.18
CA THR A 10 -15.80 45.33 -9.80
C THR A 10 -16.07 43.84 -9.61
N GLU A 11 -16.56 43.16 -10.65
CA GLU A 11 -16.61 41.69 -10.66
C GLU A 11 -15.29 41.09 -11.15
N GLU A 12 -14.85 40.11 -10.38
CA GLU A 12 -13.62 39.35 -10.48
C GLU A 12 -13.47 38.59 -11.80
N ASN A 13 -12.28 38.69 -12.36
CA ASN A 13 -11.81 37.92 -13.50
C ASN A 13 -11.57 36.46 -13.07
N LYS A 14 -12.60 35.59 -13.17
CA LYS A 14 -12.45 34.14 -13.00
C LYS A 14 -12.11 33.46 -14.34
N PRO A 15 -11.13 32.54 -14.38
CA PRO A 15 -10.80 31.81 -15.61
C PRO A 15 -11.99 30.94 -16.05
N GLN A 16 -12.44 31.13 -17.29
CA GLN A 16 -13.46 30.28 -17.93
C GLN A 16 -12.90 28.87 -18.18
N LEU A 17 -13.61 27.86 -17.68
CA LEU A 17 -13.40 26.46 -18.03
C LEU A 17 -13.73 26.26 -19.52
N ILE A 18 -12.75 25.85 -20.31
CA ILE A 18 -12.98 25.45 -21.71
C ILE A 18 -13.58 24.04 -21.69
N GLU A 19 -14.83 23.91 -22.09
CA GLU A 19 -15.48 22.60 -22.29
C GLU A 19 -14.82 21.86 -23.47
N PRO A 20 -14.49 20.56 -23.34
CA PRO A 20 -13.98 19.79 -24.46
C PRO A 20 -15.08 19.57 -25.50
N HIS A 21 -14.82 19.99 -26.73
CA HIS A 21 -15.71 19.82 -27.87
C HIS A 21 -15.93 18.31 -28.15
N PRO A 22 -17.17 17.81 -28.24
CA PRO A 22 -17.42 16.40 -28.51
C PRO A 22 -16.98 16.05 -29.94
N MET A 23 -16.14 15.02 -30.07
CA MET A 23 -15.96 14.33 -31.36
C MET A 23 -17.31 13.78 -31.80
N THR A 24 -17.68 14.03 -33.06
CA THR A 24 -18.97 13.67 -33.64
C THR A 24 -19.09 12.15 -33.81
N ILE A 25 -19.44 11.43 -32.73
CA ILE A 25 -20.07 10.12 -32.83
C ILE A 25 -21.50 10.38 -33.34
N GLU A 26 -21.90 9.76 -34.45
CA GLU A 26 -23.26 9.91 -34.98
C GLU A 26 -24.26 9.56 -33.87
N ARG A 27 -25.32 10.38 -33.69
CA ARG A 27 -26.35 10.18 -32.64
C ARG A 27 -26.87 8.73 -32.57
N ASN A 28 -26.97 8.08 -33.73
CA ASN A 28 -27.42 6.69 -33.86
C ASN A 28 -26.46 5.65 -33.26
N GLU A 29 -25.15 5.92 -33.19
CA GLU A 29 -24.17 5.04 -32.53
C GLU A 29 -24.18 5.19 -31.01
N MET A 30 -24.30 6.42 -30.49
CA MET A 30 -24.43 6.64 -29.04
C MET A 30 -25.69 5.97 -28.48
N ASP A 31 -26.80 6.02 -29.22
CA ASP A 31 -28.05 5.37 -28.80
C ASP A 31 -27.94 3.83 -28.77
N ARG A 32 -27.11 3.23 -29.64
CA ARG A 32 -26.80 1.79 -29.60
C ARG A 32 -25.87 1.43 -28.44
N ILE A 33 -24.84 2.23 -28.16
CA ILE A 33 -23.90 2.01 -27.06
C ILE A 33 -24.63 2.10 -25.70
N LYS A 34 -25.56 3.04 -25.55
CA LYS A 34 -26.39 3.19 -24.34
C LYS A 34 -27.39 2.03 -24.13
N GLN A 35 -27.64 1.22 -25.14
CA GLN A 35 -28.50 0.03 -25.04
C GLN A 35 -27.72 -1.22 -24.57
N ASP A 36 -26.38 -1.16 -24.44
CA ASP A 36 -25.59 -2.25 -23.87
C ASP A 36 -25.92 -2.39 -22.37
N PRO A 37 -26.30 -3.58 -21.88
CA PRO A 37 -26.59 -3.81 -20.45
C PRO A 37 -25.39 -3.56 -19.54
N ASN A 38 -24.16 -3.50 -20.06
CA ASN A 38 -22.94 -3.17 -19.32
C ASN A 38 -22.54 -1.69 -19.43
N TYR A 39 -23.30 -0.87 -20.17
CA TYR A 39 -23.02 0.55 -20.28
C TYR A 39 -23.36 1.26 -18.96
N VAL A 40 -22.39 2.02 -18.44
CA VAL A 40 -22.53 2.82 -17.23
C VAL A 40 -22.31 4.28 -17.58
N ASP A 41 -23.30 5.13 -17.26
CA ASP A 41 -23.19 6.56 -17.51
C ASP A 41 -22.03 7.21 -16.75
N LEU A 42 -21.46 8.26 -17.33
CA LEU A 42 -20.53 9.15 -16.63
C LEU A 42 -21.28 9.97 -15.58
N CYS A 43 -20.69 10.12 -14.40
CA CYS A 43 -21.24 10.98 -13.37
C CYS A 43 -21.08 12.45 -13.76
N PRO A 44 -22.13 13.29 -13.65
CA PRO A 44 -22.05 14.72 -13.97
C PRO A 44 -21.06 15.48 -13.08
N TRP A 45 -20.71 14.94 -11.91
CA TRP A 45 -19.77 15.55 -10.97
C TRP A 45 -18.31 15.15 -11.20
N THR A 46 -18.06 14.33 -12.24
CA THR A 46 -16.77 13.80 -12.76
C THR A 46 -15.86 13.10 -11.75
N SER A 47 -15.58 13.72 -10.61
CA SER A 47 -14.92 13.10 -9.45
C SER A 47 -15.94 12.59 -8.43
N ARG A 48 -15.63 11.46 -7.81
CA ARG A 48 -16.48 10.87 -6.77
C ARG A 48 -16.55 11.72 -5.50
N LYS A 49 -15.49 12.51 -5.23
CA LYS A 49 -15.45 13.51 -4.16
C LYS A 49 -16.59 14.54 -4.31
N HIS A 50 -16.73 15.15 -5.49
CA HIS A 50 -17.80 16.12 -5.75
C HIS A 50 -19.17 15.45 -5.82
N CYS A 51 -19.26 14.24 -6.38
CA CYS A 51 -20.53 13.52 -6.43
C CYS A 51 -21.10 13.23 -5.03
N ARG A 52 -20.26 12.85 -4.07
CA ARG A 52 -20.70 12.48 -2.70
C ARG A 52 -21.24 13.64 -1.88
N GLN A 53 -20.85 14.87 -2.22
CA GLN A 53 -21.41 16.06 -1.61
C GLN A 53 -22.87 16.28 -2.04
N GLN A 54 -23.29 15.66 -3.14
CA GLN A 54 -24.61 15.83 -3.75
C GLN A 54 -25.48 14.58 -3.61
N GLN A 55 -24.87 13.39 -3.66
CA GLN A 55 -25.57 12.11 -3.57
C GLN A 55 -24.69 11.05 -2.87
N VAL A 56 -25.24 10.42 -1.83
CA VAL A 56 -24.53 9.46 -0.97
C VAL A 56 -24.12 8.19 -1.72
N GLU A 57 -24.96 7.72 -2.64
CA GLU A 57 -24.70 6.52 -3.45
C GLU A 57 -24.80 6.82 -4.94
N CYS A 58 -23.71 6.66 -5.70
CA CYS A 58 -23.69 6.89 -7.14
C CYS A 58 -22.95 5.77 -7.87
N LYS A 59 -23.69 5.03 -8.70
CA LYS A 59 -23.21 3.89 -9.51
C LYS A 59 -22.64 4.29 -10.87
N LYS A 60 -22.64 5.60 -11.19
CA LYS A 60 -22.06 6.14 -12.42
C LYS A 60 -20.53 6.08 -12.40
N VAL A 61 -19.91 6.15 -13.56
CA VAL A 61 -18.44 6.19 -13.71
C VAL A 61 -17.92 7.52 -13.20
N HIS A 62 -16.83 7.47 -12.43
CA HIS A 62 -16.09 8.64 -11.96
C HIS A 62 -14.63 8.50 -12.33
N TYR A 63 -13.91 9.62 -12.25
CA TYR A 63 -12.48 9.69 -12.50
C TYR A 63 -11.74 10.02 -11.20
N ARG A 64 -10.55 9.42 -11.06
CA ARG A 64 -9.59 9.73 -10.01
C ARG A 64 -8.27 10.19 -10.62
N PRO A 65 -7.50 11.05 -9.95
CA PRO A 65 -6.23 11.52 -10.48
C PRO A 65 -5.22 10.35 -10.58
N ASP A 66 -4.44 10.35 -11.67
CA ASP A 66 -3.27 9.50 -11.90
C ASP A 66 -2.01 10.33 -11.63
N ILE A 67 -1.61 10.37 -10.37
CA ILE A 67 -0.45 11.15 -9.91
C ILE A 67 0.78 10.25 -9.96
N ARG A 68 1.74 10.62 -10.79
CA ARG A 68 3.02 9.93 -10.95
C ARG A 68 4.13 10.74 -10.27
N PRO A 69 5.32 10.16 -10.01
CA PRO A 69 6.40 10.86 -9.32
C PRO A 69 6.82 12.19 -9.96
N HIS A 70 6.69 12.30 -11.29
CA HIS A 70 7.00 13.49 -12.07
C HIS A 70 5.80 14.43 -12.30
N THR A 71 4.62 14.10 -11.78
CA THR A 71 3.42 14.95 -11.89
C THR A 71 3.56 16.19 -11.00
N ASP A 72 3.32 17.35 -11.58
CA ASP A 72 3.31 18.66 -10.92
C ASP A 72 1.89 19.23 -10.92
N LEU A 73 1.25 19.22 -9.75
CA LEU A 73 -0.13 19.67 -9.58
C LEU A 73 -0.32 21.16 -9.87
N GLY A 74 0.76 21.96 -9.83
CA GLY A 74 0.70 23.39 -10.14
C GLY A 74 0.53 23.68 -11.65
N LEU A 75 0.78 22.69 -12.50
CA LEU A 75 0.65 22.83 -13.97
C LEU A 75 -0.76 22.56 -14.50
N GLY A 76 -1.65 22.02 -13.67
CA GLY A 76 -3.01 21.65 -14.07
C GLY A 76 -3.09 20.37 -14.91
N ASP A 77 -4.22 20.19 -15.58
CA ASP A 77 -4.54 18.95 -16.33
C ASP A 77 -3.77 18.85 -17.65
N CYS A 78 -3.36 17.62 -18.00
CA CYS A 78 -2.76 17.35 -19.30
C CYS A 78 -3.81 17.54 -20.40
N SER A 79 -3.52 18.40 -21.38
CA SER A 79 -4.44 18.65 -22.51
C SER A 79 -4.78 17.39 -23.34
N TYR A 80 -3.93 16.36 -23.27
CA TYR A 80 -4.11 15.10 -24.01
C TYR A 80 -4.69 13.97 -23.14
N LEU A 81 -4.80 14.14 -21.81
CA LEU A 81 -5.35 13.15 -20.87
C LEU A 81 -4.96 11.69 -21.19
N ASN A 82 -5.93 10.84 -21.53
CA ASN A 82 -5.75 9.43 -21.84
C ASN A 82 -5.07 9.16 -23.21
N THR A 83 -4.90 10.18 -24.05
CA THR A 83 -4.22 10.08 -25.35
C THR A 83 -2.78 10.62 -25.33
N CYS A 84 -2.26 10.94 -24.15
CA CYS A 84 -0.90 11.46 -24.02
C CYS A 84 0.16 10.41 -24.36
N HIS A 85 0.92 10.66 -25.43
CA HIS A 85 2.01 9.79 -25.89
C HIS A 85 3.24 9.78 -24.97
N ARG A 86 3.27 10.61 -23.93
CA ARG A 86 4.38 10.72 -22.97
C ARG A 86 3.91 10.46 -21.54
N MET A 87 2.97 9.55 -21.34
CA MET A 87 2.36 9.30 -20.02
C MET A 87 3.40 9.07 -18.91
N ASP A 88 4.51 8.39 -19.24
CA ASP A 88 5.58 8.07 -18.29
C ASP A 88 6.51 9.25 -17.94
N THR A 89 6.43 10.37 -18.68
CA THR A 89 7.26 11.57 -18.43
C THR A 89 6.45 12.87 -18.39
N CYS A 90 5.13 12.81 -18.55
CA CYS A 90 4.26 13.99 -18.61
C CYS A 90 4.06 14.58 -17.21
N ARG A 91 4.49 15.83 -17.02
CA ARG A 91 4.38 16.53 -15.73
C ARG A 91 2.98 17.04 -15.41
N TYR A 92 2.05 17.06 -16.36
CA TYR A 92 0.68 17.51 -16.15
C TYR A 92 -0.18 16.41 -15.49
N LEU A 93 -1.27 16.79 -14.83
CA LEU A 93 -2.16 15.83 -14.15
C LEU A 93 -2.95 14.98 -15.15
N HIS A 94 -2.98 13.66 -14.92
CA HIS A 94 -3.79 12.72 -15.67
C HIS A 94 -4.93 12.17 -14.80
N TRP A 95 -5.93 11.57 -15.42
CA TRP A 95 -7.10 10.99 -14.74
C TRP A 95 -7.34 9.57 -15.23
N MET A 96 -7.69 8.67 -14.31
CA MET A 96 -8.05 7.28 -14.59
C MET A 96 -9.49 7.01 -14.20
N VAL A 97 -10.12 6.09 -14.93
CA VAL A 97 -11.47 5.60 -14.65
C VAL A 97 -11.45 4.83 -13.33
N GLU A 98 -12.35 5.18 -12.42
CA GLU A 98 -12.56 4.47 -11.16
C GLU A 98 -13.58 3.33 -11.39
N ASP A 99 -13.15 2.07 -11.24
CA ASP A 99 -14.00 0.91 -11.48
C ASP A 99 -15.18 0.84 -10.48
N PRO A 100 -16.44 0.96 -10.94
CA PRO A 100 -17.61 0.92 -10.06
C PRO A 100 -17.79 -0.41 -9.30
N VAL A 101 -17.25 -1.54 -9.80
CA VAL A 101 -17.37 -2.87 -9.16
C VAL A 101 -16.44 -3.01 -7.96
N SER A 102 -15.29 -2.33 -7.98
CA SER A 102 -14.33 -2.30 -6.86
C SER A 102 -14.92 -1.67 -5.59
N ILE A 103 -15.99 -0.86 -5.74
CA ILE A 103 -16.61 -0.06 -4.67
C ILE A 103 -17.75 -0.80 -3.97
N GLU A 104 -18.57 -1.59 -4.67
CA GLU A 104 -19.60 -2.42 -4.00
C GLU A 104 -18.96 -3.36 -2.96
N LYS A 105 -17.69 -3.77 -3.18
CA LYS A 105 -16.90 -4.55 -2.22
C LYS A 105 -16.40 -3.73 -1.03
N SER A 106 -16.02 -2.47 -1.22
CA SER A 106 -15.50 -1.59 -0.16
C SER A 106 -16.61 -1.02 0.74
N MET A 107 -17.75 -0.58 0.17
CA MET A 107 -18.85 0.05 0.91
C MET A 107 -19.71 -0.96 1.69
N ASN A 108 -19.81 -2.21 1.23
CA ASN A 108 -20.50 -3.31 1.93
C ASN A 108 -19.54 -4.20 2.74
N SER A 109 -18.29 -3.78 2.93
CA SER A 109 -17.34 -4.53 3.74
C SER A 109 -17.84 -4.54 5.19
N PRO A 110 -18.11 -5.71 5.80
CA PRO A 110 -18.36 -5.76 7.23
C PRO A 110 -17.18 -5.14 7.99
N PRO A 111 -17.42 -4.55 9.18
CA PRO A 111 -16.35 -4.01 10.02
C PRO A 111 -15.24 -5.05 10.16
N ARG A 112 -13.98 -4.59 10.21
CA ARG A 112 -12.80 -5.46 10.25
C ARG A 112 -12.85 -6.36 11.49
N GLN A 113 -13.41 -7.56 11.33
CA GLN A 113 -13.49 -8.58 12.35
C GLN A 113 -12.23 -9.43 12.30
N LEU A 114 -11.38 -9.26 13.31
CA LEU A 114 -10.25 -10.16 13.54
C LEU A 114 -10.81 -11.55 13.83
N SER A 115 -10.43 -12.53 13.02
CA SER A 115 -10.94 -13.88 13.18
C SER A 115 -10.27 -14.53 14.40
N LYS A 116 -11.07 -15.18 15.27
CA LYS A 116 -10.55 -16.10 16.31
C LYS A 116 -10.11 -17.44 15.69
N GLN A 117 -9.53 -17.43 14.50
CA GLN A 117 -9.08 -18.66 13.87
C GLN A 117 -7.82 -19.17 14.58
N ASN A 118 -7.66 -20.49 14.59
CA ASN A 118 -6.42 -21.13 15.00
C ASN A 118 -5.29 -20.58 14.12
N LEU A 119 -4.16 -20.21 14.74
CA LEU A 119 -2.97 -19.76 14.03
C LEU A 119 -2.60 -20.79 12.95
N VAL A 120 -2.68 -20.35 11.70
CA VAL A 120 -2.18 -21.12 10.56
C VAL A 120 -0.66 -21.24 10.70
N PRO A 121 -0.04 -22.39 10.37
CA PRO A 121 1.42 -22.48 10.34
C PRO A 121 2.06 -21.41 9.45
N ALA A 122 3.37 -21.20 9.59
CA ALA A 122 4.08 -20.29 8.71
C ALA A 122 3.89 -20.72 7.25
N GLN A 123 3.59 -19.73 6.39
CA GLN A 123 3.38 -19.93 4.97
C GLN A 123 4.40 -19.07 4.21
N TRP A 124 4.81 -19.49 3.02
CA TRP A 124 5.79 -18.75 2.25
C TRP A 124 5.72 -19.06 0.76
N VAL A 125 6.19 -18.13 -0.07
CA VAL A 125 6.28 -18.30 -1.52
C VAL A 125 7.62 -17.74 -1.99
N ASN A 126 8.40 -18.58 -2.66
CA ASN A 126 9.63 -18.15 -3.32
C ASN A 126 9.27 -17.38 -4.60
N CYS A 127 9.58 -16.08 -4.65
CA CYS A 127 9.22 -15.25 -5.79
C CYS A 127 10.13 -14.04 -5.96
N ASP A 128 10.27 -13.60 -7.21
CA ASP A 128 10.67 -12.22 -7.49
C ASP A 128 9.44 -11.31 -7.36
N LEU A 129 9.46 -10.43 -6.36
CA LEU A 129 8.35 -9.51 -6.07
C LEU A 129 8.08 -8.49 -7.19
N ARG A 130 9.05 -8.28 -8.10
CA ARG A 130 8.86 -7.42 -9.28
C ARG A 130 7.96 -8.06 -10.33
N ALA A 131 7.90 -9.39 -10.37
CA ALA A 131 7.18 -10.16 -11.38
C ALA A 131 5.91 -10.84 -10.84
N LEU A 132 5.79 -10.99 -9.51
CA LEU A 132 4.63 -11.60 -8.89
C LEU A 132 3.41 -10.67 -8.94
N ASP A 133 2.29 -11.19 -9.44
CA ASP A 133 0.98 -10.57 -9.27
C ASP A 133 0.51 -10.75 -7.83
N VAL A 134 0.83 -9.78 -6.97
CA VAL A 134 0.51 -9.87 -5.54
C VAL A 134 -1.00 -9.83 -5.25
N GLY A 135 -1.85 -9.48 -6.23
CA GLY A 135 -3.30 -9.44 -6.06
C GLY A 135 -3.92 -10.81 -5.77
N ILE A 136 -3.28 -11.89 -6.25
CA ILE A 136 -3.72 -13.27 -6.01
C ILE A 136 -3.66 -13.68 -4.54
N LEU A 137 -2.88 -12.96 -3.72
CA LEU A 137 -2.74 -13.25 -2.30
C LEU A 137 -3.96 -12.79 -1.51
N GLY A 138 -4.84 -11.98 -2.09
CA GLY A 138 -5.95 -11.36 -1.37
C GLY A 138 -5.48 -10.21 -0.47
N GLN A 139 -6.33 -9.84 0.49
CA GLN A 139 -6.12 -8.67 1.35
C GLN A 139 -5.48 -9.07 2.69
N PHE A 140 -4.69 -8.16 3.25
CA PHE A 140 -4.01 -8.32 4.54
C PHE A 140 -4.36 -7.20 5.52
N ASP A 141 -4.40 -7.55 6.80
CA ASP A 141 -4.57 -6.58 7.89
C ASP A 141 -3.26 -5.86 8.19
N VAL A 142 -2.14 -6.60 8.11
CA VAL A 142 -0.79 -6.07 8.31
C VAL A 142 0.14 -6.50 7.17
N VAL A 143 0.89 -5.55 6.63
CA VAL A 143 2.02 -5.79 5.73
C VAL A 143 3.29 -5.28 6.40
N MET A 144 4.31 -6.12 6.49
CA MET A 144 5.66 -5.72 6.88
C MET A 144 6.62 -5.91 5.71
N MET A 145 7.61 -5.05 5.57
CA MET A 145 8.62 -5.19 4.54
C MET A 145 9.99 -4.67 4.97
N ASP A 146 11.04 -5.35 4.51
CA ASP A 146 12.43 -4.91 4.58
C ASP A 146 13.04 -4.85 3.17
N PRO A 147 12.72 -3.79 2.39
CA PRO A 147 13.09 -3.75 0.99
C PRO A 147 14.60 -3.67 0.77
N PRO A 148 15.11 -4.24 -0.35
CA PRO A 148 16.52 -4.17 -0.70
C PRO A 148 16.84 -2.82 -1.36
N TRP A 149 16.73 -1.74 -0.59
CA TRP A 149 16.95 -0.36 -1.04
C TRP A 149 18.29 -0.20 -1.77
N ASP A 150 18.29 0.44 -2.95
CA ASP A 150 19.53 0.91 -3.56
C ASP A 150 20.10 2.08 -2.74
N ILE A 151 21.07 1.77 -1.90
CA ILE A 151 21.78 2.77 -1.10
C ILE A 151 23.10 3.19 -1.77
N HIS A 152 23.31 2.91 -3.05
CA HIS A 152 24.54 3.21 -3.79
C HIS A 152 25.80 2.65 -3.11
N MET A 153 25.72 1.40 -2.65
CA MET A 153 26.84 0.64 -2.10
C MET A 153 26.83 -0.76 -2.69
N SER A 154 28.00 -1.38 -2.78
CA SER A 154 28.09 -2.80 -3.08
C SER A 154 27.53 -3.61 -1.91
N LEU A 155 26.44 -4.34 -2.19
CA LEU A 155 25.77 -5.21 -1.23
C LEU A 155 25.85 -6.66 -1.73
N PRO A 156 25.83 -7.66 -0.82
CA PRO A 156 25.93 -9.07 -1.20
C PRO A 156 24.63 -9.65 -1.79
N TYR A 157 23.68 -8.79 -2.19
CA TYR A 157 22.38 -9.15 -2.76
C TYR A 157 21.94 -8.07 -3.76
N GLY A 158 21.03 -8.43 -4.66
CA GLY A 158 20.45 -7.49 -5.62
C GLY A 158 19.58 -6.44 -4.92
N THR A 159 19.74 -5.18 -5.32
CA THR A 159 18.92 -4.06 -4.86
C THR A 159 17.78 -3.78 -5.83
N MET A 160 16.82 -2.99 -5.36
CA MET A 160 15.80 -2.38 -6.20
C MET A 160 16.06 -0.89 -6.32
N THR A 161 15.94 -0.38 -7.53
CA THR A 161 15.98 1.06 -7.84
C THR A 161 14.78 1.78 -7.24
N ASP A 162 14.90 3.10 -7.06
CA ASP A 162 13.84 3.95 -6.53
C ASP A 162 12.55 3.83 -7.35
N ASP A 163 12.66 3.79 -8.69
CA ASP A 163 11.53 3.63 -9.60
C ASP A 163 10.85 2.26 -9.46
N GLU A 164 11.63 1.18 -9.32
CA GLU A 164 11.08 -0.16 -9.06
C GLU A 164 10.33 -0.19 -7.72
N MET A 165 10.88 0.44 -6.69
CA MET A 165 10.25 0.53 -5.37
C MET A 165 8.93 1.31 -5.43
N LEU A 166 8.92 2.49 -6.06
CA LEU A 166 7.72 3.32 -6.19
C LEU A 166 6.59 2.61 -6.97
N LYS A 167 6.96 1.81 -7.99
CA LYS A 167 6.01 1.06 -8.83
C LYS A 167 5.47 -0.23 -8.19
N MET A 168 5.98 -0.62 -7.02
CA MET A 168 5.49 -1.83 -6.35
C MET A 168 3.98 -1.77 -6.10
N PRO A 169 3.22 -2.83 -6.43
CA PRO A 169 1.76 -2.86 -6.30
C PRO A 169 1.30 -3.07 -4.84
N ILE A 170 1.90 -2.38 -3.87
CA ILE A 170 1.59 -2.52 -2.43
C ILE A 170 0.17 -2.02 -2.12
N ALA A 171 -0.33 -1.07 -2.92
CA ALA A 171 -1.63 -0.46 -2.71
C ALA A 171 -2.80 -1.46 -2.73
N GLN A 172 -2.69 -2.56 -3.48
CA GLN A 172 -3.73 -3.57 -3.66
C GLN A 172 -3.73 -4.67 -2.58
N LEU A 173 -2.72 -4.71 -1.71
CA LEU A 173 -2.57 -5.73 -0.67
C LEU A 173 -3.42 -5.47 0.57
N GLN A 174 -3.92 -4.25 0.75
CA GLN A 174 -4.66 -3.86 1.94
C GLN A 174 -5.87 -3.00 1.58
N ARG A 175 -7.01 -3.34 2.20
CA ARG A 175 -8.18 -2.46 2.26
C ARG A 175 -7.93 -1.31 3.26
N ASP A 176 -8.76 -0.28 3.16
CA ASP A 176 -8.78 0.90 4.03
C ASP A 176 -8.59 0.54 5.52
N GLY A 177 -7.70 1.26 6.20
CA GLY A 177 -7.35 1.04 7.61
C GLY A 177 -6.40 -0.14 7.86
N GLY A 178 -5.81 -0.77 6.84
CA GLY A 178 -4.74 -1.76 7.01
C GLY A 178 -3.42 -1.11 7.44
N LEU A 179 -2.57 -1.82 8.17
CA LEU A 179 -1.28 -1.29 8.64
C LEU A 179 -0.11 -1.76 7.77
N VAL A 180 0.83 -0.85 7.54
CA VAL A 180 2.12 -1.15 6.89
C VAL A 180 3.29 -0.80 7.81
N PHE A 181 4.29 -1.68 7.84
CA PHE A 181 5.55 -1.52 8.57
C PHE A 181 6.70 -1.61 7.55
N VAL A 182 7.44 -0.51 7.37
CA VAL A 182 8.48 -0.39 6.34
C VAL A 182 9.82 -0.11 7.00
N TRP A 183 10.72 -1.09 6.98
CA TRP A 183 12.10 -0.88 7.43
C TRP A 183 12.86 0.02 6.45
N VAL A 184 13.50 1.05 6.98
CA VAL A 184 14.29 2.01 6.22
C VAL A 184 15.63 2.25 6.89
N THR A 185 16.66 2.35 6.06
CA THR A 185 17.97 2.84 6.50
C THR A 185 18.02 4.37 6.34
N GLY A 186 19.01 5.03 6.95
CA GLY A 186 19.09 6.50 6.92
C GLY A 186 19.03 7.13 5.51
N ARG A 187 19.55 6.46 4.47
CA ARG A 187 19.46 6.94 3.08
C ARG A 187 18.09 6.69 2.43
N ALA A 188 17.41 5.62 2.82
CA ALA A 188 16.10 5.25 2.29
C ALA A 188 14.94 5.86 3.10
N LEU A 189 15.22 6.69 4.11
CA LEU A 189 14.19 7.24 5.00
C LEU A 189 13.19 8.12 4.24
N GLU A 190 13.67 9.05 3.41
CA GLU A 190 12.79 9.92 2.63
C GLU A 190 12.11 9.16 1.49
N LEU A 191 12.86 8.33 0.76
CA LEU A 191 12.28 7.45 -0.28
C LEU A 191 11.20 6.52 0.28
N GLY A 192 11.38 5.98 1.49
CA GLY A 192 10.39 5.15 2.15
C GLY A 192 9.11 5.93 2.47
N ARG A 193 9.23 7.22 2.84
CA ARG A 193 8.07 8.12 3.03
C ARG A 193 7.38 8.44 1.71
N ASP A 194 8.14 8.66 0.64
CA ASP A 194 7.59 8.83 -0.72
C ASP A 194 6.83 7.57 -1.16
N CYS A 195 7.43 6.40 -1.00
CA CYS A 195 6.80 5.11 -1.30
C CYS A 195 5.49 4.93 -0.54
N MET A 196 5.46 5.18 0.77
CA MET A 196 4.23 5.11 1.56
C MET A 196 3.13 6.02 1.02
N ARG A 197 3.47 7.27 0.66
CA ARG A 197 2.52 8.21 0.05
C ARG A 197 2.00 7.67 -1.28
N THR A 198 2.89 7.23 -2.18
CA THR A 198 2.53 6.67 -3.49
C THR A 198 1.63 5.44 -3.36
N TRP A 199 1.88 4.57 -2.38
CA TRP A 199 1.05 3.38 -2.14
C TRP A 199 -0.28 3.69 -1.40
N GLY A 200 -0.51 4.94 -1.02
CA GLY A 200 -1.74 5.40 -0.37
C GLY A 200 -1.79 5.21 1.15
N TYR A 201 -0.64 5.22 1.81
CA TYR A 201 -0.52 5.15 3.26
C TYR A 201 -0.20 6.52 3.87
N GLU A 202 -0.79 6.80 5.02
CA GLU A 202 -0.37 7.90 5.87
C GLU A 202 0.49 7.37 6.99
N ARG A 203 1.65 8.00 7.20
CA ARG A 203 2.56 7.65 8.30
C ARG A 203 1.97 8.14 9.61
N ILE A 204 1.89 7.24 10.59
CA ILE A 204 1.35 7.52 11.94
C ILE A 204 2.39 7.38 13.03
N GLU A 205 3.37 6.50 12.88
CA GLU A 205 4.43 6.26 13.87
C GLU A 205 5.78 6.00 13.17
N GLU A 206 6.85 6.02 13.96
CA GLU A 206 8.21 5.65 13.53
C GLU A 206 8.86 4.84 14.65
N ILE A 207 8.99 3.52 14.47
CA ILE A 207 9.64 2.64 15.43
C ILE A 207 11.16 2.73 15.24
N VAL A 208 11.89 2.87 16.33
CA VAL A 208 13.35 2.90 16.33
C VAL A 208 13.90 1.63 16.94
N TRP A 209 14.68 0.87 16.16
CA TRP A 209 15.49 -0.21 16.69
C TRP A 209 16.88 0.31 17.09
N VAL A 210 17.13 0.36 18.40
CA VAL A 210 18.43 0.62 19.00
C VAL A 210 19.24 -0.67 19.03
N LYS A 211 20.40 -0.64 18.37
CA LYS A 211 21.27 -1.80 18.18
C LYS A 211 22.22 -1.99 19.34
N THR A 212 22.07 -3.10 20.06
CA THR A 212 22.98 -3.48 21.14
C THR A 212 23.85 -4.68 20.77
N ASN A 213 24.96 -4.86 21.49
CA ASN A 213 25.71 -6.11 21.50
C ASN A 213 25.28 -6.98 22.70
N GLN A 214 25.88 -8.16 22.84
CA GLN A 214 25.63 -9.11 23.94
C GLN A 214 25.82 -8.51 25.35
N LEU A 215 26.58 -7.42 25.47
CA LEU A 215 26.80 -6.70 26.73
C LEU A 215 25.84 -5.51 26.91
N GLN A 216 24.78 -5.44 26.12
CA GLN A 216 23.79 -4.36 26.09
C GLN A 216 24.41 -2.97 25.83
N ARG A 217 25.55 -2.91 25.15
CA ARG A 217 26.19 -1.66 24.73
C ARG A 217 25.80 -1.32 23.29
N LEU A 218 25.68 -0.02 23.02
CA LEU A 218 25.38 0.48 21.68
C LEU A 218 26.45 0.06 20.67
N ILE A 219 26.01 -0.54 19.57
CA ILE A 219 26.86 -0.76 18.40
C ILE A 219 26.96 0.55 17.64
N ARG A 220 28.19 0.97 17.31
CA ARG A 220 28.47 2.19 16.57
C ARG A 220 29.05 1.83 15.23
N THR A 221 28.24 1.93 14.18
CA THR A 221 28.73 1.73 12.81
C THR A 221 29.05 3.09 12.19
N GLY A 222 30.33 3.31 11.92
CA GLY A 222 30.78 4.43 11.10
C GLY A 222 30.65 4.08 9.63
N ARG A 223 30.13 5.00 8.81
CA ARG A 223 30.10 4.87 7.36
C ARG A 223 30.76 6.10 6.75
N THR A 224 31.58 5.90 5.72
CA THR A 224 32.21 6.98 4.96
C THR A 224 31.14 7.97 4.48
N GLY A 225 31.34 9.26 4.73
CA GLY A 225 30.41 10.33 4.35
C GLY A 225 29.34 10.69 5.38
N HIS A 226 29.31 10.06 6.55
CA HIS A 226 28.39 10.42 7.64
C HIS A 226 29.10 11.21 8.75
N TYR A 227 28.45 12.25 9.27
CA TYR A 227 28.96 13.06 10.38
C TYR A 227 28.85 12.37 11.75
N LEU A 228 27.90 11.44 11.90
CA LEU A 228 27.61 10.74 13.17
C LEU A 228 27.63 9.23 12.96
N ASN A 229 28.04 8.50 14.00
CA ASN A 229 27.95 7.04 14.01
C ASN A 229 26.49 6.60 14.07
N HIS A 230 26.16 5.51 13.37
CA HIS A 230 24.82 4.95 13.35
C HIS A 230 24.72 3.78 14.34
N SER A 231 23.75 3.89 15.24
CA SER A 231 23.45 2.87 16.27
C SER A 231 21.99 2.40 16.24
N LYS A 232 21.26 2.75 15.17
CA LYS A 232 19.83 2.44 15.05
C LYS A 232 19.39 2.26 13.61
N GLU A 233 18.28 1.56 13.45
CA GLU A 233 17.47 1.51 12.22
C GLU A 233 16.04 1.96 12.52
N HIS A 234 15.32 2.38 11.48
CA HIS A 234 13.98 2.91 11.58
C HIS A 234 12.98 1.99 10.88
N CYS A 235 11.78 1.88 11.43
CA CYS A 235 10.65 1.20 10.82
C CYS A 235 9.48 2.18 10.79
N LEU A 236 9.14 2.68 9.61
CA LEU A 236 8.00 3.56 9.42
C LEU A 236 6.71 2.76 9.58
N VAL A 237 5.75 3.32 10.31
CA VAL A 237 4.43 2.71 10.48
C VAL A 237 3.39 3.62 9.84
N GLY A 238 2.56 3.05 8.96
CA GLY A 238 1.46 3.76 8.34
C GLY A 238 0.19 2.97 8.31
N PHE A 239 -0.91 3.67 8.02
CA PHE A 239 -2.18 3.03 7.73
C PHE A 239 -2.68 3.39 6.34
N LYS A 240 -3.39 2.45 5.72
CA LYS A 240 -4.00 2.63 4.41
C LYS A 240 -5.11 3.67 4.53
N ARG A 241 -4.96 4.78 3.82
CA ARG A 241 -5.97 5.86 3.82
C ARG A 241 -7.27 5.37 3.19
N PRO A 242 -8.43 5.79 3.70
CA PRO A 242 -9.70 5.50 3.04
C PRO A 242 -9.75 6.09 1.63
N LEU A 243 -10.13 5.29 0.63
CA LEU A 243 -10.15 5.74 -0.78
C LEU A 243 -11.08 6.94 -1.02
N ASN A 244 -12.13 7.05 -0.21
CA ASN A 244 -13.15 8.08 -0.35
C ASN A 244 -12.78 9.40 0.34
N ARG A 245 -11.61 9.47 0.97
CA ARG A 245 -11.17 10.63 1.74
C ARG A 245 -10.28 11.52 0.89
N ALA A 246 -10.67 12.79 0.77
CA ALA A 246 -9.92 13.78 -0.01
C ALA A 246 -8.46 13.91 0.44
N GLU A 247 -7.60 14.30 -0.50
CA GLU A 247 -6.20 14.64 -0.22
C GLU A 247 -6.09 15.70 0.89
N GLY A 248 -5.00 15.62 1.65
CA GLY A 248 -4.78 16.40 2.87
C GLY A 248 -4.55 15.52 4.10
N THR A 249 -4.11 16.11 5.19
CA THR A 249 -3.79 15.41 6.46
C THR A 249 -5.04 14.82 7.10
N MET A 250 -4.97 13.59 7.63
CA MET A 250 -6.07 13.01 8.43
C MET A 250 -6.13 13.65 9.81
N THR A 251 -7.33 13.94 10.31
CA THR A 251 -7.48 14.34 11.71
C THR A 251 -7.23 13.13 12.61
N ALA A 252 -6.80 13.38 13.85
CA ALA A 252 -6.55 12.31 14.80
C ALA A 252 -7.78 11.41 15.02
N GLU A 253 -8.98 11.99 14.99
CA GLU A 253 -10.25 11.25 15.11
C GLU A 253 -10.50 10.33 13.90
N GLU A 254 -10.26 10.82 12.68
CA GLU A 254 -10.43 10.00 11.48
C GLU A 254 -9.44 8.83 11.45
N VAL A 255 -8.17 9.06 11.86
CA VAL A 255 -7.17 8.00 12.01
C VAL A 255 -7.62 6.99 13.06
N GLN A 256 -8.10 7.47 14.22
CA GLN A 256 -8.56 6.61 15.30
C GLN A 256 -9.75 5.74 14.87
N ASN A 257 -10.69 6.31 14.11
CA ASN A 257 -11.83 5.56 13.58
C ASN A 257 -11.40 4.48 12.58
N ALA A 258 -10.48 4.83 11.66
CA ALA A 258 -9.91 3.88 10.70
C ALA A 258 -9.12 2.73 11.35
N LEU A 259 -8.55 2.98 12.52
CA LEU A 259 -7.74 2.04 13.30
C LEU A 259 -8.44 1.53 14.56
N SER A 260 -9.77 1.64 14.65
CA SER A 260 -10.56 1.20 15.80
C SER A 260 -10.42 -0.30 16.14
N TRP A 261 -9.95 -1.10 15.18
CA TRP A 261 -9.69 -2.53 15.32
C TRP A 261 -8.29 -2.85 15.87
N VAL A 262 -7.39 -1.86 15.97
CA VAL A 262 -6.00 -2.01 16.43
C VAL A 262 -5.90 -1.72 17.92
N GLN A 263 -5.21 -2.58 18.66
CA GLN A 263 -4.93 -2.35 20.08
C GLN A 263 -3.80 -1.31 20.23
N ARG A 264 -4.12 -0.16 20.84
CA ARG A 264 -3.20 0.97 20.98
C ARG A 264 -2.58 1.04 22.38
N GLY A 265 -1.36 1.56 22.47
CA GLY A 265 -0.71 1.91 23.74
C GLY A 265 -0.20 0.71 24.56
N ILE A 266 -0.09 -0.48 23.96
CA ILE A 266 0.49 -1.67 24.62
C ILE A 266 2.01 -1.61 24.61
N ASP A 267 2.59 -1.25 23.47
CA ASP A 267 4.03 -1.19 23.24
C ASP A 267 4.50 0.25 23.03
N THR A 268 5.80 0.48 23.23
CA THR A 268 6.48 1.73 22.88
C THR A 268 7.01 1.69 21.45
N ASP A 269 7.41 2.85 20.94
CA ASP A 269 8.03 3.04 19.62
C ASP A 269 9.55 2.74 19.59
N VAL A 270 10.08 2.07 20.62
CA VAL A 270 11.52 1.76 20.73
C VAL A 270 11.75 0.28 20.97
N ILE A 271 12.52 -0.35 20.09
CA ILE A 271 13.05 -1.70 20.28
C ILE A 271 14.52 -1.60 20.68
N VAL A 272 14.90 -2.17 21.83
CA VAL A 272 16.31 -2.34 22.21
C VAL A 272 16.64 -3.82 22.09
N ALA A 273 17.41 -4.19 21.07
CA ALA A 273 17.67 -5.59 20.76
C ALA A 273 19.05 -5.80 20.13
N GLU A 274 19.58 -7.00 20.34
CA GLU A 274 20.91 -7.38 19.87
C GLU A 274 20.97 -7.49 18.34
N VAL A 275 22.08 -7.04 17.76
CA VAL A 275 22.36 -7.28 16.34
C VAL A 275 22.78 -8.74 16.14
N ARG A 276 22.17 -9.38 15.14
CA ARG A 276 22.46 -10.76 14.73
C ARG A 276 23.13 -10.77 13.36
N GLU A 277 22.74 -11.70 12.48
CA GLU A 277 23.24 -11.77 11.11
C GLU A 277 22.96 -10.46 10.34
N THR A 278 23.79 -10.16 9.35
CA THR A 278 23.65 -8.95 8.53
C THR A 278 22.25 -8.85 7.93
N SER A 279 21.64 -7.67 8.06
CA SER A 279 20.27 -7.35 7.61
C SER A 279 19.14 -8.02 8.40
N ARG A 280 19.41 -8.88 9.39
CA ARG A 280 18.36 -9.50 10.20
C ARG A 280 17.79 -8.49 11.20
N LYS A 281 16.51 -8.18 11.05
CA LYS A 281 15.73 -7.31 11.95
C LYS A 281 15.43 -8.02 13.29
N PRO A 282 15.11 -7.26 14.36
CA PRO A 282 14.76 -7.83 15.67
C PRO A 282 13.47 -8.64 15.61
N ASP A 283 13.38 -9.75 16.34
CA ASP A 283 12.17 -10.60 16.35
C ASP A 283 11.04 -9.96 17.16
N GLU A 284 11.37 -8.99 18.00
CA GLU A 284 10.47 -8.21 18.85
C GLU A 284 9.38 -7.50 18.03
N ILE A 285 9.67 -7.08 16.79
CA ILE A 285 8.69 -6.41 15.91
C ILE A 285 7.48 -7.29 15.63
N TYR A 286 7.66 -8.61 15.47
CA TYR A 286 6.55 -9.53 15.26
C TYR A 286 5.63 -9.57 16.47
N GLN A 287 6.21 -9.59 17.68
CA GLN A 287 5.43 -9.64 18.91
C GLN A 287 4.64 -8.36 19.14
N MET A 288 5.23 -7.20 18.84
CA MET A 288 4.54 -5.91 18.87
C MET A 288 3.35 -5.89 17.91
N ILE A 289 3.55 -6.37 16.67
CA ILE A 289 2.50 -6.46 15.67
C ILE A 289 1.40 -7.44 16.10
N GLU A 290 1.74 -8.58 16.69
CA GLU A 290 0.75 -9.55 17.18
C GLU A 290 -0.09 -9.00 18.34
N ARG A 291 0.50 -8.21 19.26
CA ARG A 291 -0.24 -7.54 20.33
C ARG A 291 -1.15 -6.44 19.79
N ALA A 292 -0.68 -5.65 18.82
CA ALA A 292 -1.47 -4.61 18.18
C ALA A 292 -2.63 -5.19 17.34
N CYS A 293 -2.42 -6.33 16.68
CA CYS A 293 -3.33 -6.90 15.68
C CYS A 293 -3.51 -8.43 15.83
N PRO A 294 -4.06 -8.90 16.96
CA PRO A 294 -4.18 -10.34 17.21
C PRO A 294 -5.17 -10.99 16.24
N GLY A 295 -4.76 -12.11 15.61
CA GLY A 295 -5.61 -12.84 14.66
C GLY A 295 -5.81 -12.14 13.31
N GLY A 296 -5.13 -11.01 13.07
CA GLY A 296 -5.09 -10.39 11.74
C GLY A 296 -4.27 -11.23 10.78
N ARG A 297 -4.63 -11.20 9.49
CA ARG A 297 -3.88 -11.85 8.41
C ARG A 297 -2.68 -10.99 8.02
N LYS A 298 -1.48 -11.56 8.05
CA LYS A 298 -0.23 -10.79 7.96
C LYS A 298 0.67 -11.27 6.82
N LEU A 299 1.34 -10.31 6.19
CA LEU A 299 2.25 -10.52 5.07
C LEU A 299 3.61 -9.91 5.39
N GLU A 300 4.68 -10.64 5.10
CA GLU A 300 6.03 -10.12 5.08
C GLU A 300 6.59 -10.16 3.67
N LEU A 301 7.03 -9.01 3.16
CA LEU A 301 7.70 -8.87 1.87
C LEU A 301 9.22 -8.79 2.07
N PHE A 302 9.96 -9.38 1.11
CA PHE A 302 11.41 -9.48 1.12
C PHE A 302 11.98 -10.31 2.28
N GLY A 303 11.16 -11.22 2.84
CA GLY A 303 11.56 -12.07 3.95
C GLY A 303 12.41 -13.27 3.52
N ARG A 304 13.11 -13.85 4.51
CA ARG A 304 13.96 -15.04 4.40
C ARG A 304 13.43 -16.16 5.31
N GLN A 305 14.04 -17.34 5.25
CA GLN A 305 13.59 -18.50 6.04
C GLN A 305 13.55 -18.24 7.56
N HIS A 306 14.46 -17.42 8.10
CA HIS A 306 14.44 -17.09 9.54
C HIS A 306 13.27 -16.18 9.95
N ASN A 307 12.56 -15.59 8.99
CA ASN A 307 11.41 -14.72 9.19
C ASN A 307 10.09 -15.50 9.30
N PHE A 308 10.09 -16.82 9.06
CA PHE A 308 8.87 -17.62 9.12
C PHE A 308 8.19 -17.55 10.49
N ARG A 309 6.93 -17.12 10.52
CA ARG A 309 6.11 -17.02 11.74
C ARG A 309 4.72 -17.62 11.50
N PRO A 310 4.14 -18.35 12.46
CA PRO A 310 2.73 -18.74 12.39
C PRO A 310 1.83 -17.51 12.20
N GLY A 311 0.82 -17.63 11.35
CA GLY A 311 -0.09 -16.52 11.00
C GLY A 311 0.46 -15.54 9.95
N TRP A 312 1.69 -15.74 9.47
CA TRP A 312 2.32 -14.92 8.44
C TRP A 312 2.49 -15.68 7.13
N ILE A 313 2.30 -14.95 6.02
CA ILE A 313 2.80 -15.33 4.71
C ILE A 313 4.10 -14.56 4.46
N THR A 314 5.18 -15.25 4.10
CA THR A 314 6.48 -14.63 3.80
C THR A 314 6.79 -14.75 2.30
N LEU A 315 7.10 -13.63 1.64
CA LEU A 315 7.49 -13.59 0.23
C LEU A 315 8.94 -13.14 0.09
N GLY A 316 9.72 -13.83 -0.73
CA GLY A 316 11.11 -13.46 -1.01
C GLY A 316 11.77 -14.39 -2.02
N ASN A 317 12.83 -13.93 -2.66
CA ASN A 317 13.56 -14.67 -3.69
C ASN A 317 14.70 -15.56 -3.16
N GLN A 318 14.92 -15.56 -1.83
CA GLN A 318 15.90 -16.40 -1.14
C GLN A 318 15.24 -17.56 -0.39
N LEU A 319 14.00 -17.88 -0.74
CA LEU A 319 13.25 -18.99 -0.15
C LEU A 319 13.46 -20.25 -1.01
N SER A 320 13.46 -21.41 -0.37
CA SER A 320 13.80 -22.67 -1.05
C SER A 320 12.61 -23.32 -1.78
N SER A 321 11.38 -23.02 -1.39
CA SER A 321 10.17 -23.64 -1.92
C SER A 321 8.95 -22.75 -1.71
N ASP A 322 7.77 -23.24 -2.11
CA ASP A 322 6.48 -22.66 -1.75
C ASP A 322 5.78 -23.55 -0.71
N CYS A 323 5.01 -22.92 0.18
CA CYS A 323 4.20 -23.59 1.20
C CYS A 323 3.01 -22.72 1.58
N LEU A 324 1.80 -23.16 1.25
CA LEU A 324 0.55 -22.45 1.53
C LEU A 324 -0.46 -23.41 2.16
N TYR A 325 -1.18 -22.92 3.18
CA TYR A 325 -2.24 -23.63 3.88
C TYR A 325 -3.63 -23.04 3.59
N GLU A 326 -3.67 -21.91 2.87
CA GLU A 326 -4.91 -21.23 2.50
C GLU A 326 -5.41 -21.71 1.13
N GLN A 327 -6.48 -22.51 1.13
CA GLN A 327 -7.02 -23.12 -0.09
C GLN A 327 -7.41 -22.09 -1.16
N GLU A 328 -8.05 -20.99 -0.78
CA GLU A 328 -8.43 -19.95 -1.74
C GLU A 328 -7.21 -19.26 -2.37
N THR A 329 -6.15 -19.03 -1.57
CA THR A 329 -4.90 -18.45 -2.04
C THR A 329 -4.21 -19.40 -3.01
N VAL A 330 -4.18 -20.71 -2.72
CA VAL A 330 -3.68 -21.75 -3.63
C VAL A 330 -4.46 -21.79 -4.94
N ASN A 331 -5.79 -21.73 -4.88
CA ASN A 331 -6.64 -21.74 -6.08
C ASN A 331 -6.33 -20.55 -7.00
N ARG A 332 -6.26 -19.33 -6.44
CA ARG A 332 -5.90 -18.12 -7.21
C ARG A 332 -4.49 -18.19 -7.77
N PHE A 333 -3.54 -18.77 -7.02
CA PHE A 333 -2.19 -19.01 -7.53
C PHE A 333 -2.18 -19.95 -8.73
N ASN A 334 -2.85 -21.08 -8.65
CA ASN A 334 -2.87 -22.07 -9.72
C ASN A 334 -3.68 -21.60 -10.94
N GLU A 335 -4.66 -20.72 -10.75
CA GLU A 335 -5.37 -20.07 -11.86
C GLU A 335 -4.45 -19.09 -12.60
N ARG A 336 -3.67 -18.28 -11.87
CA ARG A 336 -2.78 -17.27 -12.46
C ARG A 336 -1.46 -17.83 -12.99
N TYR A 337 -0.93 -18.85 -12.32
CA TYR A 337 0.35 -19.53 -12.56
C TYR A 337 0.17 -21.06 -12.54
N PRO A 338 -0.52 -21.65 -13.53
CA PRO A 338 -0.81 -23.09 -13.57
C PRO A 338 0.45 -23.97 -13.50
N GLU A 339 1.58 -23.47 -14.01
CA GLU A 339 2.87 -24.14 -14.02
C GLU A 339 3.46 -24.37 -12.61
N ARG A 340 3.07 -23.57 -11.61
CA ARG A 340 3.51 -23.78 -10.22
C ARG A 340 2.84 -24.99 -9.58
N ASN A 341 1.62 -25.34 -9.99
CA ASN A 341 0.85 -26.50 -9.50
C ASN A 341 0.91 -26.67 -7.97
N LEU A 342 0.61 -25.59 -7.24
CA LEU A 342 0.69 -25.55 -5.79
C LEU A 342 -0.35 -26.47 -5.16
N LYS A 343 0.05 -27.18 -4.11
CA LYS A 343 -0.86 -28.00 -3.30
C LYS A 343 -1.08 -27.32 -1.96
N CYS A 344 -2.35 -27.25 -1.55
CA CYS A 344 -2.71 -26.76 -0.24
C CYS A 344 -2.24 -27.76 0.82
N MET A 345 -1.46 -27.28 1.77
CA MET A 345 -0.93 -28.07 2.87
C MET A 345 -2.00 -28.27 3.95
N THR A 346 -2.08 -29.47 4.50
CA THR A 346 -2.99 -29.78 5.61
C THR A 346 -2.23 -29.78 6.93
N THR A 347 -2.78 -29.18 7.98
CA THR A 347 -2.27 -29.31 9.35
C THR A 347 -2.51 -30.74 9.85
N THR A 348 -1.58 -31.65 9.60
CA THR A 348 -1.62 -32.98 10.26
C THR A 348 -1.43 -32.79 11.76
N LYS A 349 -2.46 -33.09 12.55
CA LYS A 349 -2.34 -33.32 14.00
C LYS A 349 -1.52 -34.59 14.25
N ASN A 350 -0.20 -34.52 14.17
CA ASN A 350 0.66 -35.57 14.72
C ASN A 350 1.17 -35.12 16.09
N VAL A 351 0.36 -35.40 17.11
CA VAL A 351 0.87 -35.63 18.47
C VAL A 351 1.56 -36.97 18.42
N GLY A 352 2.88 -36.96 18.20
CA GLY A 352 3.71 -38.15 18.16
C GLY A 352 5.07 -37.84 18.76
N ASN A 353 5.25 -38.22 20.03
CA ASN A 353 6.49 -38.20 20.79
C ASN A 353 7.74 -38.40 19.92
N VAL A 354 8.54 -37.35 19.76
CA VAL A 354 9.97 -37.52 19.47
C VAL A 354 10.65 -37.54 20.83
N LYS A 355 10.99 -38.75 21.27
CA LYS A 355 11.90 -38.98 22.39
C LYS A 355 13.25 -38.37 22.03
N GLU A 356 13.74 -37.47 22.89
CA GLU A 356 15.15 -37.10 22.94
C GLU A 356 15.98 -38.37 23.11
N SER A 357 16.92 -38.60 22.18
CA SER A 357 18.00 -39.56 22.35
C SER A 357 19.28 -38.75 22.51
N THR A 358 19.72 -38.71 23.78
CA THR A 358 21.09 -38.55 24.33
C THR A 358 22.17 -37.92 23.46
#